data_AF-A0A6N3J7U5-F1
#
_entry.id   AF-A0A6N3J7U5-F1
#
_cell.length_a   1.000
_cell.length_b   1.000
_cell.length_c   1.000
_cell.angle_alpha   90.00
_cell.angle_beta   90.00
_cell.angle_gamma   90.00
#
_symmetry.space_group_name_H-M   'P 1'
#
loop_
_entity.id
_entity.type
_entity.pdbx_description
1 polymer ?
#
loop_
_entity_poly.entity_id
_entity_poly.type
_entity_poly.pdbx_seq_one_letter_code
_entity_poly.pdbx_strand_id
1 'polypeptide(L)'
;MSEKIQWQPISMLPLLVQMVEEVHSSTQQQTLNLEKAKGNLFLFSACELIRTERAYQEQLGSLSLFQQQCERWLAEDIQPENEVMVMDTLERLLEMDIMTKTVLTQLKSFVGT
;
A
#
# COMPACT_ATOMS: atom_id res chain seq x y z
N MET A 1 2.20 7.80 25.33
CA MET A 1 0.73 7.84 25.20
C MET A 1 0.42 7.38 23.79
N SER A 2 -0.40 6.34 23.59
CA SER A 2 -0.85 5.99 22.23
C SER A 2 -1.68 7.16 21.73
N GLU A 3 -1.26 7.80 20.65
CA GLU A 3 -2.15 8.73 19.95
C GLU A 3 -3.42 7.95 19.58
N LYS A 4 -4.58 8.50 19.93
CA LYS A 4 -5.87 7.85 19.67
C LYS A 4 -6.13 7.98 18.17
N ILE A 5 -6.21 6.86 17.46
CA ILE A 5 -6.51 6.84 16.03
C ILE A 5 -7.83 7.57 15.79
N GLN A 6 -7.81 8.57 14.91
CA GLN A 6 -8.99 9.31 14.47
C GLN A 6 -9.54 8.66 13.20
N TRP A 7 -10.54 7.80 13.37
CA TRP A 7 -11.26 7.17 12.27
C TRP A 7 -12.06 8.20 11.46
N GLN A 8 -12.13 7.97 10.16
CA GLN A 8 -12.76 8.85 9.18
C GLN A 8 -14.23 8.48 8.94
N PRO A 9 -15.10 9.46 8.66
CA PRO A 9 -16.49 9.20 8.28
C PRO A 9 -16.59 8.62 6.86
N ILE A 10 -17.67 7.89 6.55
CA ILE A 10 -17.91 7.27 5.23
C ILE A 10 -17.87 8.28 4.07
N SER A 11 -18.16 9.56 4.34
CA SER A 11 -18.04 10.64 3.34
C SER A 11 -16.63 10.84 2.80
N MET A 12 -15.61 10.28 3.46
CA MET A 12 -14.21 10.30 3.01
C MET A 12 -13.86 9.15 2.06
N LEU A 13 -14.77 8.19 1.86
CA LEU A 13 -14.54 7.04 0.98
C LEU A 13 -14.08 7.45 -0.45
N PRO A 14 -14.68 8.46 -1.12
CA PRO A 14 -14.22 8.85 -2.46
C PRO A 14 -12.75 9.32 -2.49
N LEU A 15 -12.30 9.99 -1.44
CA LEU A 15 -10.90 10.40 -1.32
C LEU A 15 -9.98 9.20 -1.13
N LEU A 16 -10.38 8.25 -0.26
CA LEU A 16 -9.61 7.03 -0.04
C LEU A 16 -9.48 6.22 -1.33
N VAL A 17 -10.57 6.06 -2.09
CA VAL A 17 -10.57 5.37 -3.39
C VAL A 17 -9.54 5.97 -4.33
N GLN A 18 -9.54 7.29 -4.48
CA GLN A 18 -8.57 7.98 -5.35
C GLN A 18 -7.13 7.75 -4.90
N MET A 19 -6.85 7.91 -3.60
CA MET A 19 -5.51 7.71 -3.05
C MET A 19 -5.03 6.26 -3.24
N VAL A 20 -5.91 5.28 -3.00
CA VAL A 20 -5.60 3.86 -3.16
C VAL A 20 -5.28 3.55 -4.61
N GLU A 21 -6.04 4.07 -5.58
CA GLU A 21 -5.77 3.79 -7.00
C GLU A 21 -4.44 4.40 -7.47
N GLU A 22 -4.13 5.63 -7.06
CA GLU A 22 -2.85 6.28 -7.40
C GLU A 22 -1.65 5.50 -6.84
N VAL A 23 -1.70 5.10 -5.57
CA VAL A 23 -0.61 4.36 -4.92
C VAL A 23 -0.55 2.92 -5.43
N HIS A 24 -1.69 2.29 -5.75
CA HIS A 24 -1.74 0.96 -6.36
C HIS A 24 -1.01 0.94 -7.69
N SER A 25 -1.36 1.86 -8.61
CA SER A 25 -0.72 1.97 -9.93
C SER A 25 0.79 2.21 -9.81
N SER A 26 1.20 3.08 -8.88
CA SER A 26 2.62 3.35 -8.60
C SER A 26 3.36 2.11 -8.08
N THR A 27 2.77 1.38 -7.12
CA THR A 27 3.36 0.17 -6.53
C THR A 27 3.46 -0.96 -7.55
N GLN A 28 2.45 -1.12 -8.40
CA GLN A 28 2.47 -2.08 -9.51
C GLN A 28 3.60 -1.77 -10.48
N GLN A 29 3.75 -0.51 -10.88
CA GLN A 29 4.83 -0.09 -11.77
C GLN A 29 6.21 -0.33 -11.14
N GLN A 30 6.38 -0.07 -9.84
CA GLN A 30 7.64 -0.33 -9.16
C GLN A 30 7.98 -1.82 -9.12
N THR A 31 6.99 -2.68 -8.87
CA THR A 31 7.17 -4.15 -8.89
C THR A 31 7.72 -4.61 -10.25
N LEU A 32 7.17 -4.08 -11.34
CA LEU A 32 7.64 -4.37 -12.71
C LEU A 32 9.04 -3.81 -12.98
N ASN A 33 9.33 -2.61 -12.49
CA ASN A 33 10.65 -1.98 -12.66
C ASN A 33 11.74 -2.79 -11.95
N LEU A 34 11.49 -3.25 -10.72
CA LEU A 34 12.44 -4.05 -9.97
C LEU A 34 12.64 -5.44 -10.58
N GLU A 35 11.59 -6.07 -11.10
CA GLU A 35 11.76 -7.36 -11.80
C GLU A 35 12.62 -7.21 -13.06
N LYS A 36 12.46 -6.12 -13.81
CA LYS A 36 13.32 -5.81 -14.98
C LYS A 36 14.76 -5.49 -14.60
N ALA A 37 14.97 -4.87 -13.43
CA ALA A 37 16.28 -4.51 -12.90
C ALA A 37 17.04 -5.69 -12.28
N LYS A 38 16.35 -6.80 -12.01
CA LYS A 38 16.88 -7.97 -11.33
C LYS A 38 18.16 -8.49 -11.99
N GLY A 39 19.19 -8.72 -11.18
CA GLY A 39 20.52 -9.13 -11.64
C GLY A 39 21.46 -7.99 -12.01
N ASN A 40 20.99 -6.73 -12.05
CA ASN A 40 21.85 -5.56 -12.19
C ASN A 40 22.07 -4.86 -10.84
N LEU A 41 23.05 -5.36 -10.09
CA LEU A 41 23.37 -4.88 -8.74
C LEU A 41 23.90 -3.43 -8.69
N PHE A 42 24.30 -2.86 -9.83
CA PHE A 42 24.85 -1.49 -9.89
C PHE A 42 23.80 -0.43 -10.25
N LEU A 43 22.54 -0.82 -10.44
CA LEU A 43 21.49 0.11 -10.84
C LEU A 43 21.11 1.09 -9.72
N PHE A 44 21.28 0.68 -8.46
CA PHE A 44 20.91 1.47 -7.30
C PHE A 44 22.13 1.74 -6.42
N SER A 45 22.25 2.98 -5.94
CA SER A 45 23.11 3.28 -4.82
C SER A 45 22.52 2.71 -3.52
N ALA A 46 23.38 2.44 -2.54
CA ALA A 46 22.94 1.99 -1.21
C ALA A 46 21.95 2.97 -0.55
N CYS A 47 22.11 4.28 -0.79
CA CYS A 47 21.21 5.30 -0.26
C CYS A 47 19.81 5.22 -0.89
N GLU A 48 19.72 4.95 -2.19
CA GLU A 48 18.45 4.76 -2.89
C GLU A 48 17.73 3.50 -2.41
N LEU A 49 18.47 2.39 -2.21
CA LEU A 49 17.89 1.16 -1.67
C LEU A 49 17.30 1.39 -0.26
N ILE A 50 18.03 2.03 0.64
CA ILE A 50 17.56 2.32 2.02
C ILE A 50 16.33 3.22 2.01
N ARG A 51 16.34 4.29 1.20
CA ARG A 51 15.19 5.22 1.11
C ARG A 51 13.95 4.52 0.56
N THR A 52 14.14 3.71 -0.48
CA THR A 52 13.03 2.97 -1.12
C THR A 52 12.48 1.92 -0.16
N GLU A 53 13.34 1.15 0.51
CA GLU A 53 12.93 0.17 1.51
C GLU A 53 12.11 0.84 2.63
N ARG A 54 12.60 1.96 3.17
CA ARG A 54 11.89 2.70 4.22
C ARG A 54 10.51 3.17 3.76
N ALA A 55 10.40 3.74 2.55
CA ALA A 55 9.12 4.20 2.03
C ALA A 55 8.09 3.05 1.94
N TYR A 56 8.50 1.87 1.46
CA TYR A 56 7.60 0.72 1.37
C TYR A 56 7.31 0.06 2.74
N GLN A 57 8.20 0.18 3.72
CA GLN A 57 7.90 -0.20 5.11
C GLN A 57 6.83 0.73 5.73
N GLU A 58 6.94 2.04 5.50
CA GLU A 58 5.95 3.03 5.94
C GLU A 58 4.59 2.80 5.23
N GLN A 59 4.62 2.44 3.95
CA GLN A 59 3.43 2.04 3.19
C GLN A 59 2.73 0.82 3.82
N LEU A 60 3.45 -0.26 4.18
CA LEU A 60 2.84 -1.42 4.87
C LEU A 60 2.12 -1.02 6.15
N GLY A 61 2.74 -0.17 6.97
CA GLY A 61 2.11 0.33 8.19
C GLY A 61 0.80 1.05 7.89
N SER A 62 0.82 1.91 6.87
CA SER A 62 -0.36 2.69 6.44
C SER A 62 -1.48 1.82 5.88
N LEU A 63 -1.15 0.81 5.06
CA LEU A 63 -2.13 -0.11 4.46
C LEU A 63 -2.98 -0.82 5.51
N SER A 64 -2.37 -1.26 6.61
CA SER A 64 -3.08 -1.92 7.70
C SER A 64 -4.13 -1.02 8.37
N LEU A 65 -3.89 0.29 8.43
CA LEU A 65 -4.82 1.27 8.99
C LEU A 65 -5.99 1.53 8.04
N PHE A 66 -5.73 1.60 6.73
CA PHE A 66 -6.78 1.77 5.73
C PHE A 66 -7.67 0.54 5.61
N GLN A 67 -7.11 -0.67 5.74
CA GLN A 67 -7.88 -1.92 5.81
C GLN A 67 -8.83 -1.90 7.01
N GLN A 68 -8.33 -1.58 8.21
CA GLN A 68 -9.17 -1.46 9.41
C GLN A 68 -10.26 -0.38 9.26
N GLN A 69 -9.97 0.73 8.57
CA GLN A 69 -10.98 1.76 8.27
C GLN A 69 -12.08 1.23 7.36
N CYS A 70 -11.74 0.43 6.34
CA CYS A 70 -12.73 -0.20 5.44
C CYS A 70 -13.57 -1.23 6.19
N GLU A 71 -12.95 -2.12 6.97
CA GLU A 71 -13.65 -3.09 7.82
C GLU A 71 -14.62 -2.42 8.80
N ARG A 72 -14.22 -1.29 9.37
CA ARG A 72 -15.07 -0.48 10.23
C ARG A 72 -16.31 0.03 9.48
N TRP A 73 -16.14 0.57 8.28
CA TRP A 73 -17.28 1.03 7.48
C TRP A 73 -18.22 -0.12 7.09
N LEU A 74 -17.69 -1.30 6.77
CA LEU A 74 -18.50 -2.50 6.48
C LEU A 74 -19.26 -3.03 7.69
N ALA A 75 -18.81 -2.72 8.91
CA ALA A 75 -19.51 -3.06 10.14
C ALA A 75 -20.59 -2.02 10.54
N GLU A 76 -20.63 -0.86 9.86
CA GLU A 76 -21.64 0.17 10.04
C GLU A 76 -22.81 -0.02 9.04
N ASP A 77 -23.98 0.55 9.33
CA ASP A 77 -25.13 0.54 8.40
C ASP A 77 -24.92 1.62 7.32
N ILE A 78 -24.29 1.23 6.21
CA ILE A 78 -23.97 2.09 5.07
C ILE A 78 -24.88 1.82 3.88
N GLN A 79 -24.99 2.78 2.96
CA GLN A 79 -25.75 2.59 1.73
C GLN A 79 -25.09 1.52 0.82
N PRO A 80 -25.87 0.72 0.07
CA PRO A 80 -25.34 -0.36 -0.76
C PRO A 80 -24.27 0.07 -1.77
N GLU A 81 -24.38 1.26 -2.35
CA GLU A 81 -23.37 1.80 -3.26
C GLU A 81 -22.02 2.06 -2.56
N ASN A 82 -22.06 2.47 -1.29
CA ASN A 82 -20.85 2.65 -0.49
C ASN A 82 -20.26 1.30 -0.10
N GLU A 83 -21.10 0.29 0.20
CA GLU A 83 -20.64 -1.06 0.52
C GLU A 83 -19.80 -1.65 -0.62
N VAL A 84 -20.31 -1.58 -1.86
CA VAL A 84 -19.57 -2.02 -3.05
C VAL A 84 -18.23 -1.27 -3.18
N MET A 85 -18.25 0.06 -3.08
CA MET A 85 -17.02 0.86 -3.17
C MET A 85 -16.01 0.53 -2.05
N VAL A 86 -16.46 0.26 -0.83
CA VAL A 86 -15.59 -0.14 0.30
C VAL A 86 -14.99 -1.52 0.03
N MET A 87 -15.78 -2.47 -0.47
CA MET A 87 -15.29 -3.81 -0.82
C MET A 87 -14.23 -3.76 -1.93
N ASP A 88 -14.48 -3.02 -3.01
CA ASP A 88 -13.53 -2.83 -4.11
C ASP A 88 -12.22 -2.18 -3.59
N THR A 89 -12.35 -1.16 -2.72
CA THR A 89 -11.19 -0.50 -2.10
C THR A 89 -10.41 -1.46 -1.21
N LEU A 90 -11.09 -2.31 -0.44
CA LEU A 90 -10.46 -3.30 0.43
C LEU A 90 -9.70 -4.34 -0.37
N GLU A 91 -10.26 -4.86 -1.47
CA GLU A 91 -9.56 -5.76 -2.38
C GLU A 91 -8.26 -5.11 -2.90
N ARG A 92 -8.35 -3.85 -3.32
CA ARG A 92 -7.19 -3.09 -3.82
C ARG A 92 -6.11 -2.90 -2.75
N LEU A 93 -6.50 -2.63 -1.51
CA LEU A 93 -5.58 -2.53 -0.37
C LEU A 93 -4.90 -3.87 -0.05
N LEU A 94 -5.58 -5.00 -0.21
CA LEU A 94 -5.01 -6.34 -0.03
C LEU A 94 -4.01 -6.67 -1.15
N GLU A 95 -4.32 -6.33 -2.40
CA GLU A 95 -3.38 -6.45 -3.51
C GLU A 95 -2.12 -5.61 -3.26
N MET A 96 -2.28 -4.37 -2.79
CA MET A 96 -1.16 -3.49 -2.46
C MET A 96 -0.28 -4.06 -1.35
N ASP A 97 -0.83 -4.72 -0.34
CA ASP A 97 -0.04 -5.36 0.71
C ASP A 97 0.88 -6.46 0.12
N ILE A 98 0.34 -7.28 -0.79
CA ILE A 98 1.11 -8.31 -1.50
C ILE A 98 2.21 -7.69 -2.37
N MET A 99 1.87 -6.69 -3.18
CA MET A 99 2.84 -6.01 -4.06
C MET A 99 3.92 -5.31 -3.25
N THR A 100 3.56 -4.65 -2.14
CA THR A 100 4.51 -3.97 -1.26
C THR A 100 5.51 -4.96 -0.65
N LYS A 101 5.03 -6.12 -0.18
CA LYS A 101 5.90 -7.21 0.32
C LYS A 101 6.82 -7.76 -0.77
N THR A 102 6.33 -7.81 -2.01
CA THR A 102 7.11 -8.23 -3.18
C THR A 102 8.22 -7.23 -3.48
N VAL A 103 7.92 -5.93 -3.51
CA VAL A 103 8.91 -4.85 -3.67
C VAL A 103 10.00 -4.94 -2.60
N LEU A 104 9.62 -5.07 -1.32
CA LEU A 104 10.59 -5.20 -0.22
C LEU A 104 11.47 -6.44 -0.36
N THR A 105 10.91 -7.55 -0.83
CA THR A 105 11.67 -8.79 -1.10
C THR A 105 12.64 -8.59 -2.27
N GLN A 106 12.20 -7.94 -3.35
CA GLN A 106 13.04 -7.64 -4.51
C GLN A 106 14.20 -6.69 -4.13
N LEU A 107 13.94 -5.65 -3.34
CA LEU A 107 14.98 -4.72 -2.88
C LEU A 107 16.11 -5.42 -2.11
N LYS A 108 15.78 -6.40 -1.27
CA LYS A 108 16.79 -7.19 -0.54
C LYS A 108 17.73 -7.96 -1.47
N SER A 109 17.27 -8.36 -2.66
CA SER A 109 18.12 -9.05 -3.64
C SER A 109 19.23 -8.15 -4.23
N PHE A 110 19.08 -6.82 -4.14
CA PHE A 110 20.09 -5.86 -4.62
C PHE A 110 21.18 -5.55 -3.59
N VAL A 111 20.98 -5.89 -2.32
CA VAL A 111 21.95 -5.58 -1.26
C VAL A 111 23.12 -6.56 -1.24
N GLY A 112 22.98 -7.75 -1.87
CA GLY A 112 23.95 -8.83 -1.78
C GLY A 112 23.95 -9.46 -0.37
N THR A 113 23.77 -10.77 -0.29
CA THR A 113 23.99 -11.53 0.96
C THR A 113 25.47 -11.64 1.30
#